data_AF-A0A0G1WB70-F1
#
_entry.id   AF-A0A0G1WB70-F1
#
_cell.length_a   1.000
_cell.length_b   1.000
_cell.length_c   1.000
_cell.angle_alpha   90.00
_cell.angle_beta   90.00
_cell.angle_gamma   90.00
#
_symmetry.space_group_name_H-M   'P 1'
#
loop_
_entity.id
_entity.type
_entity.pdbx_description
1 polymer ?
#
loop_
_entity_poly.entity_id
_entity_poly.type
_entity_poly.pdbx_seq_one_letter_code
_entity_poly.pdbx_strand_id
1 'polypeptide(L)' 'MSSLMRARTWEVERYKSRLPAGRQGWIAYSLGNFVFDQGFSKETMAGLMLKATVRNKEIFSVETVKTKISRDFEPYIEP' A
#
# COMPACT_ATOMS: atom_id res chain seq x y z
N MET A 1 0.99 -8.68 -28.47
CA MET A 1 1.91 -8.46 -27.34
C MET A 1 1.89 -6.99 -26.99
N SER A 2 1.08 -6.61 -26.02
CA SER A 2 1.14 -5.28 -25.39
C SER A 2 1.40 -5.56 -23.91
N SER A 3 2.64 -5.32 -23.50
CA SER A 3 3.09 -5.47 -22.13
C SER A 3 2.29 -4.49 -21.28
N LEU A 4 1.36 -5.01 -20.48
CA LEU A 4 0.67 -4.29 -19.43
C LEU A 4 1.73 -3.68 -18.51
N MET A 5 2.00 -2.39 -18.69
CA MET A 5 2.75 -1.58 -17.75
C MET A 5 1.92 -1.52 -16.46
N ARG A 6 2.09 -2.53 -15.60
CA ARG A 6 1.53 -2.53 -14.25
C ARG A 6 2.24 -1.43 -13.48
N ALA A 7 1.69 -0.22 -13.53
CA ALA A 7 1.96 0.80 -12.52
C ALA A 7 1.33 0.32 -11.20
N ARG A 8 1.96 -0.68 -10.55
CA ARG A 8 1.72 -1.02 -9.15
C ARG A 8 2.79 -0.28 -8.37
N THR A 9 2.47 0.91 -7.87
CA THR A 9 3.39 1.72 -7.06
C THR A 9 3.43 1.28 -5.60
N TRP A 10 2.87 0.10 -5.28
CA TRP A 10 2.83 -0.48 -3.95
C TRP A 10 2.82 -2.01 -3.99
N GLU A 11 3.52 -2.61 -3.04
CA GLU A 11 3.56 -4.06 -2.83
C GLU A 11 3.58 -4.37 -1.33
N VAL A 12 2.97 -5.50 -0.98
CA VAL A 12 2.90 -5.99 0.40
C VAL A 12 3.31 -7.45 0.38
N GLU A 13 4.36 -7.76 1.11
CA GLU A 13 4.95 -9.09 1.09
C GLU A 13 5.19 -9.62 2.50
N ARG A 14 5.03 -10.93 2.66
CA ARG A 14 5.42 -11.63 3.88
C ARG A 14 6.88 -12.04 3.75
N TYR A 15 7.70 -11.55 4.67
CA TYR A 15 9.14 -11.79 4.71
C TYR A 15 9.52 -12.74 5.86
N LYS A 16 10.51 -13.60 5.60
CA LYS A 16 11.20 -14.40 6.63
C LYS A 16 12.61 -13.86 6.83
N SER A 17 12.96 -13.53 8.07
CA SER A 17 14.27 -13.00 8.39
C SER A 17 15.38 -14.01 8.19
N ARG A 18 16.48 -13.59 7.57
CA ARG A 18 17.71 -14.37 7.47
C ARG A 18 18.55 -14.35 8.75
N LEU A 19 18.12 -13.60 9.77
CA LEU A 19 18.81 -13.57 11.06
C LEU A 19 18.65 -14.91 11.80
N PRO A 20 19.62 -15.31 12.65
CA PRO A 20 19.64 -16.61 13.33
C PRO A 20 18.35 -16.91 14.14
N ALA A 21 17.64 -15.87 14.58
CA ALA A 21 16.39 -15.98 15.33
C ALA A 21 15.12 -16.17 14.47
N GLY A 22 15.23 -16.22 13.13
CA GLY A 22 14.13 -16.65 12.24
C GLY A 22 12.82 -15.86 12.37
N ARG A 23 12.87 -14.55 12.61
CA ARG A 23 11.68 -13.70 12.76
C ARG A 23 10.89 -13.60 11.46
N GLN A 24 9.57 -13.64 11.54
CA GLN A 24 8.68 -13.42 10.40
C GLN A 24 8.02 -12.05 10.53
N GLY A 25 7.79 -11.38 9.40
CA GLY A 25 7.17 -10.06 9.38
C GLY A 25 6.51 -9.75 8.05
N TRP A 26 5.83 -8.61 8.02
CA TRP A 26 5.26 -8.04 6.81
C TRP A 26 6.03 -6.79 6.44
N ILE A 27 6.33 -6.63 5.15
CA ILE A 27 6.90 -5.40 4.60
C ILE A 27 5.87 -4.85 3.64
N ALA A 28 5.40 -3.64 3.94
CA ALA A 28 4.61 -2.85 3.02
C ALA A 28 5.49 -1.72 2.52
N TYR A 29 5.66 -1.62 1.21
CA TYR A 29 6.44 -0.56 0.59
C TYR A 29 5.67 0.03 -0.57
N SER A 30 5.85 1.33 -0.72
CA SER A 30 5.38 2.08 -1.89
C SER A 30 6.53 2.95 -2.34
N LEU A 31 6.66 3.12 -3.66
CA LEU A 31 7.59 4.10 -4.21
C LEU A 31 7.17 5.54 -3.84
N GLY A 32 5.93 5.73 -3.40
CA GLY A 32 5.28 7.02 -3.27
C GLY A 32 4.87 7.57 -4.63
N ASN A 33 3.87 8.44 -4.65
CA ASN A 33 3.68 9.31 -5.81
C ASN A 33 4.70 10.45 -5.66
N PHE A 34 5.76 10.45 -6.47
CA PHE A 34 6.62 11.63 -6.65
C PHE A 34 5.82 12.71 -7.38
N VAL A 35 4.91 13.39 -6.68
CA VAL A 35 4.11 14.49 -7.23
C VAL A 35 4.89 15.79 -7.05
N PHE A 36 5.67 16.15 -8.07
CA PHE A 36 6.30 17.48 -8.14
C PHE A 36 5.50 18.35 -9.11
N ASP A 37 4.93 19.46 -8.62
CA ASP A 37 4.26 20.52 -9.40
C ASP A 37 3.23 20.07 -10.46
N GLN A 38 2.66 18.87 -10.32
CA GLN A 38 1.58 18.39 -11.19
C GLN A 38 0.24 18.83 -10.61
N GLY A 39 -0.65 19.36 -11.46
CA GLY A 39 -2.05 19.54 -11.11
C GLY A 39 -2.68 18.19 -10.71
N PHE A 40 -3.52 18.19 -9.67
CA PHE A 40 -4.18 16.98 -9.19
C PHE A 40 -5.00 16.33 -10.30
N SER A 41 -4.59 15.14 -10.75
CA SER A 41 -5.32 14.32 -11.70
C SER A 41 -6.13 13.25 -10.96
N LYS A 42 -7.14 12.65 -11.60
CA LYS A 42 -7.91 11.56 -10.97
C LYS A 42 -7.01 10.39 -10.58
N GLU A 43 -5.93 10.18 -11.32
CA GLU A 43 -4.95 9.12 -11.14
C GLU A 43 -3.99 9.41 -9.98
N THR A 44 -3.68 10.69 -9.70
CA THR A 44 -2.83 11.08 -8.56
C THR A 44 -3.60 11.26 -7.25
N MET A 45 -4.93 11.33 -7.31
CA MET A 45 -5.85 11.42 -6.17
C MET A 45 -6.30 10.04 -5.64
N ALA A 46 -5.51 9.01 -5.88
CA ALA A 46 -5.72 7.66 -5.35
C ALA A 46 -4.56 7.24 -4.44
N GLY A 47 -4.86 6.44 -3.43
CA GLY A 47 -3.89 5.93 -2.46
C GLY A 47 -4.14 4.48 -2.07
N LEU A 48 -3.30 3.98 -1.16
CA LEU A 48 -3.39 2.65 -0.61
C LEU A 48 -3.30 2.69 0.91
N MET A 49 -4.24 2.02 1.58
CA MET A 49 -4.21 1.73 2.99
C MET A 49 -3.85 0.26 3.22
N LEU A 50 -2.97 0.01 4.19
CA LEU A 50 -2.69 -1.33 4.70
C LEU A 50 -3.64 -1.62 5.87
N LYS A 51 -4.46 -2.66 5.74
CA LYS A 51 -5.34 -3.13 6.81
C LYS A 51 -4.75 -4.41 7.40
N ALA A 52 -4.26 -4.33 8.63
CA ALA A 52 -3.72 -5.47 9.37
C ALA A 52 -4.66 -5.87 10.51
N THR A 53 -5.10 -7.14 10.53
CA THR A 53 -5.88 -7.70 11.64
C THR A 53 -4.94 -8.37 12.61
N VAL A 54 -4.93 -7.96 13.87
CA VAL A 54 -4.11 -8.56 14.94
C VAL A 54 -5.00 -9.41 15.86
N ARG A 55 -4.61 -10.66 16.10
CA ARG A 55 -5.26 -11.58 17.04
C ARG A 55 -4.21 -12.34 17.83
N ASN A 56 -4.42 -12.53 19.13
CA ASN A 56 -3.50 -13.31 19.98
C ASN A 56 -2.02 -12.88 19.87
N LYS A 57 -1.77 -11.56 19.76
CA LYS A 57 -0.43 -10.96 19.58
C LYS A 57 0.26 -11.30 18.24
N GLU A 58 -0.48 -11.83 17.27
CA GLU A 58 0.02 -12.15 15.92
C GLU A 58 -0.81 -11.42 14.84
N ILE A 59 -0.18 -11.17 13.69
CA ILE A 59 -0.87 -10.63 12.52
C ILE A 59 -1.63 -11.78 11.84
N PHE A 60 -2.95 -11.74 11.93
CA PHE A 60 -3.87 -12.73 11.38
C PHE A 60 -4.11 -12.53 9.88
N SER A 61 -4.32 -11.29 9.44
CA SER A 61 -4.49 -10.96 8.02
C SER A 61 -3.87 -9.61 7.68
N VAL A 62 -3.46 -9.48 6.43
CA VAL A 62 -3.01 -8.22 5.83
C VAL A 62 -3.71 -8.06 4.49
N GLU A 63 -4.41 -6.95 4.34
CA GLU A 63 -5.20 -6.60 3.16
C GLU A 63 -4.78 -5.20 2.69
N THR A 64 -4.97 -4.96 1.40
CA THR A 64 -4.81 -3.61 0.84
C THR A 64 -6.19 -3.04 0.53
N VAL A 65 -6.42 -1.80 0.97
CA VAL A 65 -7.66 -1.07 0.73
C VAL A 65 -7.32 0.14 -0.11
N LYS A 66 -7.97 0.29 -1.27
CA LYS A 66 -7.80 1.49 -2.09
C LYS A 66 -8.44 2.68 -1.38
N THR A 67 -7.74 3.80 -1.38
CA THR A 67 -8.27 5.07 -0.88
C THR A 67 -8.36 6.07 -2.02
N LYS A 68 -9.23 7.07 -1.86
CA LYS A 68 -9.25 8.27 -2.68
C LYS A 68 -8.90 9.47 -1.82
N ILE A 69 -8.48 10.54 -2.48
CA ILE A 69 -8.16 11.82 -1.84
C ILE A 69 -9.30 12.78 -2.15
N SER A 70 -9.85 13.44 -1.13
CA SER A 70 -10.91 14.44 -1.27
C SER A 70 -10.36 15.74 -1.87
N ARG A 71 -11.26 16.70 -2.16
CA ARG A 71 -10.82 18.04 -2.61
C ARG A 71 -10.03 18.80 -1.55
N ASP A 72 -10.22 18.43 -0.28
CA ASP A 72 -9.53 18.99 0.88
C ASP A 72 -8.27 18.19 1.23
N PHE A 73 -7.83 17.32 0.32
CA PHE A 73 -6.62 16.48 0.45
C PHE A 73 -6.69 15.42 1.55
N GLU A 74 -7.90 15.01 1.93
CA GLU A 74 -8.10 13.98 2.96
C GLU A 74 -8.26 12.59 2.33
N PRO A 75 -7.56 11.56 2.84
CA PRO A 75 -7.77 10.20 2.39
C PRO A 75 -9.10 9.65 2.93
N TYR A 76 -9.92 9.07 2.04
CA TYR A 76 -11.14 8.36 2.41
C TYR A 76 -11.20 6.98 1.71
N ILE A 77 -11.92 6.06 2.34
CA ILE A 77 -12.24 4.75 1.77
C ILE A 77 -13.56 4.89 1.04
N GLU A 78 -13.64 4.46 -0.21
CA GLU A 78 -14.94 4.37 -0.88
C GLU A 78 -15.78 3.25 -0.24
N PRO A 79 -17.05 3.52 0.11
CA PRO A 79 -17.94 2.50 0.69
C PRO A 79 -18.25 1.36 -0.28
#